data_AF-A0A1G1MI98-F1
#
_entry.id   AF-A0A1G1MI98-F1
#
_cell.length_a   1.000
_cell.length_b   1.000
_cell.length_c   1.000
_cell.angle_alpha   90.00
_cell.angle_beta   90.00
_cell.angle_gamma   90.00
#
_symmetry.space_group_name_H-M   'P 1'
#
loop_
_entity.id
_entity.type
_entity.pdbx_description
1 polymer ?
#
loop_
_entity_poly.entity_id
_entity_poly.type
_entity_poly.pdbx_seq_one_letter_code
_entity_poly.pdbx_strand_id
1 'polypeptide(L)'
;MAIGAGHVGVRAMTGTSGGGFALMTEAVGEAAMTETPVVIVEAQRGGPSTGLPTKSEQGDLFQLLGASQGEFPKVILAPRTLQECYDMAIQAFNLAEQYQCPVMIATDLYLAERLETFEGVDLNRIPIERGPIVTQANGAYRRFADTPTGVSPRALPGTQGTIFTAATDEHDEDGIVISDVYTNPAIRVKMMDKRMRKIGFLLKEFPKPQLDGPAHADLTLVGWGSTYQVMLEAMEALHKEGLNVNVLCLRYLWPFQTQEVRGLLERCTMTMSVEANYTGQLVKLIRMETGISIQHHLRKYDGEPFELKQVVDQARTILKTKPAESVTVSVVSDEGLPPDFSPVENPAIGAEAARQH
;
A
#
# COMPACT_ATOMS: atom_id res chain seq x y z
N MET A 1 17.60 -9.89 -10.19
CA MET A 1 18.51 -10.44 -9.14
C MET A 1 17.77 -10.85 -7.88
N ALA A 2 17.04 -9.96 -7.21
CA ALA A 2 16.32 -10.29 -5.98
C ALA A 2 15.34 -11.47 -6.13
N ILE A 3 14.57 -11.51 -7.23
CA ILE A 3 13.67 -12.63 -7.56
C ILE A 3 14.44 -13.95 -7.66
N GLY A 4 15.53 -13.98 -8.44
CA GLY A 4 16.38 -15.18 -8.54
C GLY A 4 16.93 -15.65 -7.19
N ALA A 5 17.34 -14.73 -6.31
CA ALA A 5 17.76 -15.06 -4.94
C ALA A 5 16.59 -15.63 -4.09
N GLY A 6 15.39 -15.02 -4.21
CA GLY A 6 14.16 -15.52 -3.61
C GLY A 6 13.78 -16.93 -4.07
N HIS A 7 13.96 -17.19 -5.36
CA HIS A 7 13.69 -18.47 -6.00
C HIS A 7 14.57 -19.59 -5.44
N VAL A 8 15.86 -19.30 -5.19
CA VAL A 8 16.78 -20.28 -4.60
C VAL A 8 16.66 -20.41 -3.07
N GLY A 9 15.80 -19.62 -2.42
CA GLY A 9 15.47 -19.75 -0.99
C GLY A 9 16.06 -18.71 -0.06
N VAL A 10 16.76 -17.70 -0.60
CA VAL A 10 17.26 -16.56 0.19
C VAL A 10 16.14 -15.54 0.38
N ARG A 11 16.01 -14.95 1.58
CA ARG A 11 15.15 -13.77 1.76
C ARG A 11 15.81 -12.59 1.06
N ALA A 12 15.20 -12.12 -0.02
CA ALA A 12 15.76 -11.08 -0.87
C ALA A 12 14.86 -9.85 -0.94
N MET A 13 15.49 -8.68 -0.90
CA MET A 13 14.80 -7.40 -1.09
C MET A 13 15.60 -6.46 -1.99
N THR A 14 14.92 -5.45 -2.54
CA THR A 14 15.55 -4.31 -3.22
C THR A 14 14.88 -3.01 -2.77
N GLY A 15 15.64 -1.91 -2.78
CA GLY A 15 15.11 -0.56 -2.62
C GLY A 15 15.13 0.20 -3.94
N THR A 16 14.12 1.01 -4.19
CA THR A 16 13.98 1.86 -5.38
C THR A 16 13.07 3.06 -5.07
N SER A 17 12.81 3.89 -6.08
CA SER A 17 11.83 4.98 -6.06
C SER A 17 11.02 4.96 -7.36
N GLY A 18 9.97 5.78 -7.52
CA GLY A 18 8.97 5.70 -8.60
C GLY A 18 9.52 5.44 -10.01
N GLY A 19 10.55 6.19 -10.44
CA GLY A 19 11.19 5.99 -11.75
C GLY A 19 11.88 4.62 -11.91
N GLY A 20 12.56 4.14 -10.87
CA GLY A 20 13.16 2.81 -10.88
C GLY A 20 12.12 1.70 -10.73
N PHE A 21 11.06 1.94 -9.94
CA PHE A 21 9.93 1.01 -9.82
C PHE A 21 9.20 0.83 -11.16
N ALA A 22 9.08 1.89 -11.97
CA ALA A 22 8.51 1.81 -13.31
C ALA A 22 9.20 0.74 -14.18
N LEU A 23 10.53 0.63 -14.06
CA LEU A 23 11.33 -0.37 -14.77
C LEU A 23 11.19 -1.79 -14.18
N MET A 24 10.77 -1.90 -12.92
CA MET A 24 10.55 -3.18 -12.24
C MET A 24 9.15 -3.76 -12.49
N THR A 25 8.25 -3.00 -13.11
CA THR A 25 6.83 -3.36 -13.34
C THR A 25 6.66 -4.77 -13.92
N GLU A 26 7.45 -5.15 -14.94
CA GLU A 26 7.40 -6.49 -15.53
C GLU A 26 7.89 -7.56 -14.54
N ALA A 27 9.00 -7.30 -13.86
CA ALA A 27 9.60 -8.21 -12.89
C ALA A 27 8.68 -8.49 -11.68
N VAL A 28 7.83 -7.53 -11.27
CA VAL A 28 6.80 -7.77 -10.24
C VAL A 28 5.84 -8.87 -10.70
N GLY A 29 5.45 -8.87 -11.97
CA GLY A 29 4.62 -9.92 -12.57
C GLY A 29 5.34 -11.26 -12.67
N GLU A 30 6.63 -11.27 -13.02
CA GLU A 30 7.47 -12.48 -13.00
C GLU A 30 7.49 -13.11 -11.61
N ALA A 31 7.73 -12.32 -10.56
CA ALA A 31 7.73 -12.79 -9.19
C ALA A 31 6.38 -13.38 -8.78
N ALA A 32 5.28 -12.74 -9.18
CA ALA A 32 3.94 -13.20 -8.87
C ALA A 32 3.57 -14.49 -9.62
N MET A 33 3.87 -14.57 -10.92
CA MET A 33 3.55 -15.73 -11.76
C MET A 33 4.35 -16.95 -11.34
N THR A 34 5.63 -16.78 -11.02
CA THR A 34 6.49 -17.86 -10.52
C THR A 34 6.30 -18.17 -9.03
N GLU A 35 5.39 -17.45 -8.37
CA GLU A 35 5.13 -17.53 -6.92
C GLU A 35 6.43 -17.43 -6.10
N THR A 36 7.30 -16.50 -6.51
CA THR A 36 8.62 -16.29 -5.91
C THR A 36 8.54 -15.17 -4.86
N PRO A 37 8.89 -15.45 -3.59
CA PRO A 37 8.95 -14.43 -2.55
C PRO A 37 9.96 -13.33 -2.87
N VAL A 38 9.53 -12.07 -2.81
CA VAL A 38 10.43 -10.91 -2.94
C VAL A 38 9.83 -9.70 -2.22
N VAL A 39 10.69 -8.91 -1.57
CA VAL A 39 10.30 -7.63 -0.96
C VAL A 39 10.86 -6.47 -1.77
N ILE A 40 10.03 -5.46 -2.03
CA ILE A 40 10.42 -4.25 -2.78
C ILE A 40 10.08 -3.04 -1.94
N VAL A 41 11.06 -2.22 -1.59
CA VAL A 41 10.82 -0.92 -0.99
C VAL A 41 10.74 0.10 -2.12
N GLU A 42 9.62 0.78 -2.19
CA GLU A 42 9.43 1.93 -3.06
C GLU A 42 9.36 3.17 -2.15
N ALA A 43 10.45 3.95 -2.18
CA ALA A 43 10.59 5.19 -1.43
C ALA A 43 10.22 6.36 -2.33
N GLN A 44 8.97 6.79 -2.22
CA GLN A 44 8.38 7.81 -3.08
C GLN A 44 9.12 9.14 -2.95
N ARG A 45 9.33 9.79 -4.09
CA ARG A 45 9.89 11.15 -4.20
C ARG A 45 9.06 11.94 -5.21
N GLY A 46 9.25 13.25 -5.26
CA GLY A 46 8.51 14.11 -6.19
C GLY A 46 8.64 13.63 -7.63
N GLY A 47 7.51 13.35 -8.28
CA GLY A 47 7.43 12.96 -9.70
C GLY A 47 6.98 14.13 -10.59
N PRO A 48 6.61 13.86 -11.86
CA PRO A 48 6.84 12.63 -12.64
C PRO A 48 8.26 12.55 -13.22
N SER A 49 8.63 11.38 -13.78
CA SER A 49 9.94 11.14 -14.40
C SER A 49 11.09 11.36 -13.41
N THR A 50 12.12 12.15 -13.75
CA THR A 50 13.14 12.56 -12.79
C THR A 50 12.54 13.36 -11.63
N GLY A 51 11.50 14.15 -11.88
CA GLY A 51 10.79 14.94 -10.88
C GLY A 51 11.70 15.76 -9.96
N LEU A 52 11.44 15.70 -8.65
CA LEU A 52 12.21 16.34 -7.58
C LEU A 52 12.89 15.25 -6.72
N PRO A 53 14.13 14.84 -7.04
CA PRO A 53 14.77 13.70 -6.37
C PRO A 53 14.97 13.82 -4.88
N THR A 54 15.07 15.04 -4.38
CA THR A 54 15.36 15.35 -2.99
C THR A 54 14.13 15.83 -2.23
N LYS A 55 12.93 15.61 -2.78
CA LYS A 55 11.66 16.07 -2.20
C LYS A 55 10.67 14.92 -2.06
N SER A 56 9.82 15.01 -1.04
CA SER A 56 8.88 13.95 -0.67
C SER A 56 7.55 14.16 -1.38
N GLU A 57 6.95 13.06 -1.83
CA GLU A 57 5.60 13.03 -2.40
C GLU A 57 5.00 11.64 -2.16
N GLN A 58 3.68 11.52 -2.21
CA GLN A 58 2.94 10.25 -2.12
C GLN A 58 2.18 9.98 -3.44
N GLY A 59 2.90 10.12 -4.55
CA GLY A 59 2.38 10.12 -5.91
C GLY A 59 2.31 8.76 -6.60
N ASP A 60 2.81 7.69 -5.99
CA ASP A 60 3.06 6.42 -6.70
C ASP A 60 2.14 5.27 -6.28
N LEU A 61 1.14 5.51 -5.41
CA LEU A 61 0.19 4.46 -4.98
C LEU A 61 -0.46 3.70 -6.15
N PHE A 62 -0.89 4.43 -7.18
CA PHE A 62 -1.49 3.82 -8.37
C PHE A 62 -0.47 3.09 -9.24
N GLN A 63 0.81 3.49 -9.22
CA GLN A 63 1.89 2.75 -9.86
C GLN A 63 2.11 1.39 -9.16
N LEU A 64 2.08 1.37 -7.82
CA LEU A 64 2.19 0.14 -7.02
C LEU A 64 0.98 -0.79 -7.23
N LEU A 65 -0.24 -0.23 -7.24
CA LEU A 65 -1.46 -1.00 -7.50
C LEU A 65 -1.51 -1.56 -8.93
N GLY A 66 -1.05 -0.77 -9.91
CA GLY A 66 -1.00 -1.12 -11.32
C GLY A 66 0.29 -1.83 -11.76
N ALA A 67 1.12 -2.29 -10.82
CA ALA A 67 2.34 -2.99 -11.16
C ALA A 67 2.02 -4.29 -11.94
N SER A 68 2.60 -4.41 -13.13
CA SER A 68 2.48 -5.51 -14.09
C SER A 68 1.11 -5.71 -14.73
N GLN A 69 1.10 -6.39 -15.88
CA GLN A 69 -0.08 -6.80 -16.61
C GLN A 69 -0.80 -7.98 -15.92
N GLY A 70 -2.14 -8.00 -16.05
CA GLY A 70 -2.98 -9.05 -15.46
C GLY A 70 -3.18 -8.88 -13.95
N GLU A 71 -3.82 -9.87 -13.33
CA GLU A 71 -4.12 -9.84 -11.89
C GLU A 71 -3.33 -10.92 -11.17
N PHE A 72 -2.90 -10.60 -9.96
CA PHE A 72 -2.13 -11.50 -9.13
C PHE A 72 -2.14 -11.03 -7.67
N PRO A 73 -1.92 -11.94 -6.71
CA PRO A 73 -1.74 -11.57 -5.31
C PRO A 73 -0.47 -10.73 -5.14
N LYS A 74 -0.62 -9.59 -4.48
CA LYS A 74 0.48 -8.72 -4.04
C LYS A 74 0.10 -8.08 -2.72
N VAL A 75 1.08 -7.59 -1.98
CA VAL A 75 0.85 -6.83 -0.73
C VAL A 75 1.49 -5.46 -0.87
N ILE A 76 0.81 -4.42 -0.38
CA ILE A 76 1.33 -3.05 -0.26
C ILE A 76 1.16 -2.61 1.18
N LEU A 77 2.29 -2.49 1.89
CA LEU A 77 2.40 -1.96 3.24
C LEU A 77 2.79 -0.48 3.18
N ALA A 78 2.28 0.32 4.10
CA ALA A 78 2.56 1.74 4.21
C ALA A 78 2.89 2.09 5.67
N PRO A 79 4.17 2.00 6.09
CA PRO A 79 4.56 2.33 7.44
C PRO A 79 4.33 3.81 7.72
N ARG A 80 3.87 4.13 8.94
CA ARG A 80 3.53 5.49 9.36
C ARG A 80 4.61 6.17 10.21
N THR A 81 5.51 5.39 10.78
CA THR A 81 6.60 5.81 11.68
C THR A 81 7.86 5.00 11.41
N LEU A 82 9.01 5.44 11.93
CA LEU A 82 10.27 4.68 11.78
C LEU A 82 10.22 3.31 12.47
N GLN A 83 9.56 3.21 13.62
CA GLN A 83 9.30 1.93 14.27
C GLN A 83 8.48 1.01 13.36
N GLU A 84 7.42 1.53 12.72
CA GLU A 84 6.64 0.75 11.77
C GLU A 84 7.45 0.37 10.52
N CYS A 85 8.39 1.21 10.05
CA CYS A 85 9.32 0.82 8.97
C CYS A 85 10.14 -0.42 9.35
N TYR A 86 10.64 -0.48 10.59
CA TYR A 86 11.37 -1.63 11.11
C TYR A 86 10.47 -2.88 11.21
N ASP A 87 9.32 -2.76 11.88
CA ASP A 87 8.40 -3.89 12.12
C ASP A 87 7.79 -4.43 10.82
N MET A 88 7.39 -3.53 9.91
CA MET A 88 6.79 -3.94 8.63
C MET A 88 7.81 -4.51 7.65
N ALA A 89 9.11 -4.18 7.77
CA ALA A 89 10.13 -4.86 6.99
C ALA A 89 10.23 -6.35 7.36
N ILE A 90 10.19 -6.65 8.67
CA ILE A 90 10.13 -8.03 9.17
C ILE A 90 8.84 -8.71 8.68
N GLN A 91 7.70 -8.05 8.86
CA GLN A 91 6.40 -8.56 8.41
C GLN A 91 6.41 -8.83 6.90
N ALA A 92 6.98 -7.95 6.08
CA ALA A 92 7.02 -8.09 4.63
C ALA A 92 7.74 -9.38 4.20
N PHE A 93 8.88 -9.71 4.82
CA PHE A 93 9.58 -10.95 4.53
C PHE A 93 8.77 -12.20 4.91
N ASN A 94 8.10 -12.16 6.07
CA ASN A 94 7.25 -13.27 6.51
C ASN A 94 6.06 -13.46 5.55
N LEU A 95 5.33 -12.38 5.23
CA LEU A 95 4.23 -12.42 4.27
C LEU A 95 4.68 -12.91 2.89
N ALA A 96 5.81 -12.42 2.38
CA ALA A 96 6.34 -12.81 1.08
C ALA A 96 6.61 -14.33 1.00
N GLU A 97 7.19 -14.93 2.05
CA GLU A 97 7.48 -16.37 2.07
C GLU A 97 6.26 -17.24 2.38
N GLN A 98 5.39 -16.81 3.30
CA GLN A 98 4.18 -17.55 3.66
C GLN A 98 3.18 -17.61 2.52
N TYR A 99 3.03 -16.51 1.78
CA TYR A 99 2.06 -16.40 0.70
C TYR A 99 2.67 -16.51 -0.69
N GLN A 100 4.00 -16.52 -0.80
CA GLN A 100 4.71 -16.71 -2.07
C GLN A 100 4.24 -15.71 -3.13
N CYS A 101 4.31 -14.44 -2.78
CA CYS A 101 3.90 -13.31 -3.61
C CYS A 101 4.83 -12.10 -3.38
N PRO A 102 4.88 -11.14 -4.32
CA PRO A 102 5.62 -9.90 -4.09
C PRO A 102 4.96 -9.08 -2.96
N VAL A 103 5.80 -8.56 -2.08
CA VAL A 103 5.40 -7.60 -1.04
C VAL A 103 6.12 -6.29 -1.25
N MET A 104 5.36 -5.21 -1.32
CA MET A 104 5.84 -3.86 -1.50
C MET A 104 5.69 -3.06 -0.21
N ILE A 105 6.70 -2.28 0.13
CA ILE A 105 6.66 -1.29 1.20
C ILE A 105 6.68 0.08 0.55
N ALA A 106 5.55 0.78 0.61
CA ALA A 106 5.35 2.13 0.13
C ALA A 106 5.70 3.11 1.25
N THR A 107 6.91 3.65 1.21
CA THR A 107 7.35 4.76 2.07
C THR A 107 7.48 6.02 1.22
N ASP A 108 7.84 7.14 1.83
CA ASP A 108 8.18 8.37 1.13
C ASP A 108 9.52 8.90 1.66
N LEU A 109 10.11 9.85 0.91
CA LEU A 109 11.42 10.41 1.24
C LEU A 109 11.44 11.05 2.63
N TYR A 110 10.31 11.62 3.08
CA TYR A 110 10.20 12.18 4.43
C TYR A 110 10.49 11.14 5.51
N LEU A 111 9.91 9.94 5.42
CA LEU A 111 10.23 8.86 6.37
C LEU A 111 11.61 8.23 6.10
N ALA A 112 12.02 8.12 4.83
CA ALA A 112 13.26 7.44 4.46
C ALA A 112 14.53 8.19 4.91
N GLU A 113 14.50 9.52 4.93
CA GLU A 113 15.63 10.38 5.34
C GLU A 113 15.53 10.85 6.81
N ARG A 114 14.45 10.52 7.50
CA ARG A 114 14.25 10.88 8.90
C ARG A 114 15.12 10.02 9.81
N LEU A 115 15.65 10.63 10.85
CA LEU A 115 16.35 9.96 11.93
C LEU A 115 15.57 10.17 13.23
N GLU A 116 15.31 9.09 13.95
CA GLU A 116 14.59 9.09 15.22
C GLU A 116 15.22 8.07 16.15
N THR A 117 15.17 8.34 17.45
CA THR A 117 15.51 7.34 18.48
C THR A 117 14.22 6.71 18.99
N PHE A 118 14.16 5.39 19.00
CA PHE A 118 13.04 4.65 19.57
C PHE A 118 13.55 3.46 20.38
N GLU A 119 12.80 3.10 21.41
CA GLU A 119 13.11 1.97 22.29
C GLU A 119 12.38 0.69 21.80
N GLY A 120 12.71 -0.46 22.39
CA GLY A 120 11.92 -1.68 22.19
C GLY A 120 12.37 -2.59 21.04
N VAL A 121 13.49 -2.30 20.39
CA VAL A 121 14.10 -3.23 19.42
C VAL A 121 14.79 -4.38 20.14
N ASP A 122 14.20 -5.58 20.05
CA ASP A 122 14.83 -6.83 20.51
C ASP A 122 15.18 -7.72 19.31
N LEU A 123 16.45 -7.65 18.90
CA LEU A 123 16.98 -8.41 17.78
C LEU A 123 16.94 -9.93 17.99
N ASN A 124 16.78 -10.41 19.24
CA ASN A 124 16.74 -11.84 19.54
C ASN A 124 15.33 -12.45 19.42
N ARG A 125 14.30 -11.62 19.26
CA ARG A 125 12.88 -12.06 19.26
C ARG A 125 12.15 -11.72 17.97
N ILE A 126 12.88 -11.65 16.86
CA ILE A 126 12.31 -11.42 15.54
C ILE A 126 11.70 -12.74 15.01
N PRO A 127 10.37 -12.81 14.75
CA PRO A 127 9.75 -14.01 14.21
C PRO A 127 10.17 -14.24 12.76
N ILE A 128 10.60 -15.46 12.43
CA ILE A 128 11.00 -15.87 11.07
C ILE A 128 10.04 -16.96 10.59
N GLU A 129 9.11 -16.58 9.73
CA GLU A 129 8.09 -17.48 9.19
C GLU A 129 8.40 -17.81 7.72
N ARG A 130 8.92 -19.01 7.49
CA ARG A 130 9.45 -19.44 6.16
C ARG A 130 8.39 -19.98 5.20
N GLY A 131 7.13 -20.08 5.64
CA GLY A 131 6.06 -20.73 4.90
C GLY A 131 6.26 -22.25 4.75
N PRO A 132 5.46 -22.92 3.90
CA PRO A 132 5.53 -24.36 3.70
C PRO A 132 6.75 -24.74 2.83
N ILE A 133 7.87 -25.09 3.47
CA ILE A 133 9.08 -25.58 2.79
C ILE A 133 9.13 -27.12 2.80
N VAL A 134 9.40 -27.71 1.64
CA VAL A 134 9.62 -29.15 1.47
C VAL A 134 11.11 -29.46 1.61
N THR A 135 11.45 -30.51 2.36
CA THR A 135 12.84 -30.98 2.57
C THR A 135 13.19 -32.24 1.77
N GLN A 136 12.18 -32.97 1.29
CA GLN A 136 12.30 -34.10 0.36
C GLN A 136 10.91 -34.41 -0.22
N ALA A 137 10.86 -34.98 -1.43
CA ALA A 137 9.63 -35.51 -2.01
C ALA A 137 9.77 -36.99 -2.36
N ASN A 138 8.85 -37.80 -1.84
CA ASN A 138 8.73 -39.23 -2.15
C ASN A 138 7.63 -39.42 -3.20
N GLY A 139 7.86 -38.94 -4.42
CA GLY A 139 6.88 -38.97 -5.52
C GLY A 139 6.99 -37.76 -6.45
N ALA A 140 5.97 -37.55 -7.30
CA ALA A 140 5.91 -36.39 -8.18
C ALA A 140 5.69 -35.11 -7.38
N TYR A 141 6.71 -34.25 -7.31
CA TYR A 141 6.62 -32.93 -6.70
C TYR A 141 5.95 -31.94 -7.66
N ARG A 142 4.91 -31.26 -7.18
CA ARG A 142 4.17 -30.25 -7.94
C ARG A 142 4.40 -28.88 -7.34
N ARG A 143 5.31 -28.09 -7.94
CA ARG A 143 5.69 -26.75 -7.43
C ARG A 143 4.48 -25.85 -7.26
N PHE A 144 3.51 -25.97 -8.16
CA PHE A 144 2.33 -25.12 -8.20
C PHE A 144 1.07 -25.86 -7.80
N ALA A 145 1.19 -26.88 -6.94
CA ALA A 145 0.07 -27.66 -6.42
C ALA A 145 -1.13 -26.80 -5.98
N ASP A 146 -2.33 -27.20 -6.40
CA ASP A 146 -3.58 -26.55 -6.04
C ASP A 146 -3.99 -26.95 -4.62
N THR A 147 -3.78 -26.06 -3.66
CA THR A 147 -4.07 -26.29 -2.23
C THR A 147 -5.26 -25.46 -1.76
N PRO A 148 -5.95 -25.81 -0.66
CA PRO A 148 -7.08 -25.02 -0.14
C PRO A 148 -6.74 -23.54 0.17
N THR A 149 -5.48 -23.26 0.52
CA THR A 149 -5.00 -21.89 0.81
C THR A 149 -4.50 -21.15 -0.43
N GLY A 150 -4.31 -21.86 -1.55
CA GLY A 150 -3.63 -21.36 -2.74
C GLY A 150 -2.09 -21.34 -2.62
N VAL A 151 -1.54 -21.62 -1.43
CA VAL A 151 -0.08 -21.68 -1.20
C VAL A 151 0.40 -23.10 -1.43
N SER A 152 1.24 -23.30 -2.44
CA SER A 152 1.87 -24.61 -2.73
C SER A 152 3.08 -24.85 -1.83
N PRO A 153 3.38 -26.10 -1.44
CA PRO A 153 4.63 -26.42 -0.77
C PRO A 153 5.83 -26.08 -1.67
N ARG A 154 6.76 -25.26 -1.18
CA ARG A 154 7.92 -24.77 -1.93
C ARG A 154 9.15 -25.61 -1.63
N ALA A 155 9.84 -26.06 -2.66
CA ALA A 155 11.15 -26.70 -2.53
C ALA A 155 12.26 -25.72 -2.94
N LEU A 156 13.45 -25.90 -2.35
CA LEU A 156 14.63 -25.14 -2.73
C LEU A 156 15.47 -25.94 -3.74
N PRO A 157 16.18 -25.30 -4.67
CA PRO A 157 17.10 -25.99 -5.57
C PRO A 157 18.08 -26.89 -4.80
N GLY A 158 18.27 -28.11 -5.30
CA GLY A 158 19.07 -29.16 -4.64
C GLY A 158 18.28 -30.04 -3.65
N THR A 159 17.02 -29.73 -3.37
CA THR A 159 16.16 -30.60 -2.57
C THR A 159 15.85 -31.91 -3.33
N GLN A 160 15.99 -33.05 -2.66
CA GLN A 160 15.86 -34.36 -3.30
C GLN A 160 14.41 -34.63 -3.75
N GLY A 161 14.26 -35.05 -5.01
CA GLY A 161 12.95 -35.45 -5.58
C GLY A 161 12.05 -34.28 -5.99
N THR A 162 12.54 -33.03 -5.97
CA THR A 162 11.73 -31.83 -6.20
C THR A 162 12.20 -31.02 -7.41
N ILE A 163 12.52 -31.68 -8.52
CA ILE A 163 12.85 -30.97 -9.77
C ILE A 163 11.56 -30.31 -10.29
N PHE A 164 11.64 -29.03 -10.66
CA PHE A 164 10.55 -28.30 -11.28
C PHE A 164 11.09 -27.19 -12.18
N THR A 165 10.23 -26.68 -13.06
CA THR A 165 10.47 -25.47 -13.85
C THR A 165 9.49 -24.40 -13.40
N ALA A 166 9.97 -23.16 -13.25
CA ALA A 166 9.09 -22.00 -13.04
C ALA A 166 9.18 -21.11 -14.28
N ALA A 167 8.10 -21.07 -15.05
CA ALA A 167 7.96 -20.23 -16.23
C ALA A 167 7.04 -19.02 -15.94
N THR A 168 7.17 -17.98 -16.76
CA THR A 168 6.32 -16.78 -16.71
C THR A 168 5.08 -16.90 -17.60
N ASP A 169 5.05 -17.87 -18.50
CA ASP A 169 3.83 -18.33 -19.15
C ASP A 169 2.90 -18.98 -18.14
N GLU A 170 1.59 -19.00 -18.43
CA GLU A 170 0.68 -19.77 -17.59
C GLU A 170 1.07 -21.25 -17.60
N HIS A 171 0.96 -21.90 -16.45
CA HIS A 171 1.43 -23.27 -16.26
C HIS A 171 0.51 -24.06 -15.33
N ASP A 172 0.53 -25.39 -15.48
CA ASP A 172 -0.20 -26.29 -14.59
C ASP A 172 0.50 -26.50 -13.23
N GLU A 173 0.01 -27.44 -12.41
CA GLU A 173 0.56 -27.73 -11.09
C GLU A 173 2.02 -28.22 -11.12
N ASP A 174 2.44 -28.86 -12.22
CA ASP A 174 3.78 -29.39 -12.45
C ASP A 174 4.75 -28.32 -12.99
N GLY A 175 4.24 -27.16 -13.39
CA GLY A 175 5.01 -26.08 -14.02
C GLY A 175 5.16 -26.23 -15.53
N ILE A 176 4.34 -27.08 -16.16
CA ILE A 176 4.31 -27.25 -17.60
C ILE A 176 3.49 -26.10 -18.20
N VAL A 177 4.09 -25.39 -19.15
CA VAL A 177 3.46 -24.25 -19.80
C VAL A 177 2.23 -24.67 -20.60
N ILE A 178 1.17 -23.86 -20.50
CA ILE A 178 -0.04 -24.01 -21.31
C ILE A 178 0.20 -23.29 -22.63
N SER A 179 0.21 -24.02 -23.75
CA SER A 179 0.44 -23.42 -25.08
C SER A 179 -0.84 -22.86 -25.72
N ASP A 180 -0.64 -21.98 -26.69
CA ASP A 180 -1.68 -21.44 -27.57
C ASP A 180 -2.39 -22.50 -28.42
N VAL A 181 -1.73 -23.63 -28.69
CA VAL A 181 -2.32 -24.77 -29.44
C VAL A 181 -3.36 -25.52 -28.59
N TYR A 182 -3.18 -25.58 -27.26
CA TYR A 182 -4.09 -26.25 -26.33
C TYR A 182 -4.22 -25.43 -25.03
N THR A 183 -4.94 -24.31 -25.10
CA THR A 183 -5.07 -23.30 -24.02
C THR A 183 -5.64 -23.84 -22.69
N ASN A 184 -6.10 -25.09 -22.65
CA ASN A 184 -6.73 -25.77 -21.52
C ASN A 184 -7.41 -24.80 -20.51
N PRO A 185 -8.55 -24.19 -20.92
CA PRO A 185 -9.16 -23.10 -20.16
C PRO A 185 -9.48 -23.46 -18.70
N ALA A 186 -9.80 -24.73 -18.44
CA ALA A 186 -10.05 -25.22 -17.09
C ALA A 186 -8.80 -25.13 -16.19
N ILE A 187 -7.61 -25.46 -16.71
CA ILE A 187 -6.35 -25.28 -15.98
C ILE A 187 -6.06 -23.80 -15.77
N ARG A 188 -6.23 -22.96 -16.81
CA ARG A 188 -6.01 -21.50 -16.70
C ARG A 188 -6.86 -20.87 -15.59
N VAL A 189 -8.14 -21.24 -15.49
CA VAL A 189 -9.06 -20.79 -14.43
C VAL A 189 -8.59 -21.31 -13.08
N LYS A 190 -8.34 -22.62 -12.97
CA LYS A 190 -7.88 -23.26 -11.72
C LYS A 190 -6.62 -22.59 -11.16
N MET A 191 -5.62 -22.32 -11.99
CA MET A 191 -4.35 -21.75 -11.57
C MET A 191 -4.47 -20.26 -11.23
N MET A 192 -5.36 -19.53 -11.90
CA MET A 192 -5.73 -18.17 -11.49
C MET A 192 -6.35 -18.15 -10.10
N ASP A 193 -7.41 -18.94 -9.92
CA ASP A 193 -8.19 -19.00 -8.69
C ASP A 193 -7.31 -19.45 -7.53
N LYS A 194 -6.40 -20.39 -7.78
CA LYS A 194 -5.37 -20.78 -6.83
C LYS A 194 -4.52 -19.59 -6.38
N ARG A 195 -3.92 -18.83 -7.30
CA ARG A 195 -3.10 -17.66 -6.93
C ARG A 195 -3.94 -16.61 -6.17
N MET A 196 -5.16 -16.33 -6.64
CA MET A 196 -6.01 -15.30 -6.05
C MET A 196 -6.59 -15.68 -4.68
N ARG A 197 -6.81 -16.98 -4.39
CA ARG A 197 -7.27 -17.44 -3.06
C ARG A 197 -6.37 -16.98 -1.92
N LYS A 198 -5.07 -16.79 -2.17
CA LYS A 198 -4.10 -16.29 -1.19
C LYS A 198 -4.54 -14.95 -0.57
N ILE A 199 -5.20 -14.08 -1.33
CA ILE A 199 -5.68 -12.76 -0.88
C ILE A 199 -6.61 -12.89 0.32
N GLY A 200 -7.53 -13.85 0.30
CA GLY A 200 -8.48 -14.07 1.39
C GLY A 200 -7.83 -14.53 2.70
N PHE A 201 -6.64 -15.14 2.62
CA PHE A 201 -5.86 -15.50 3.80
C PHE A 201 -4.93 -14.36 4.25
N LEU A 202 -4.31 -13.64 3.30
CA LEU A 202 -3.55 -12.40 3.58
C LEU A 202 -4.36 -11.40 4.39
N LEU A 203 -5.63 -11.17 4.04
CA LEU A 203 -6.51 -10.26 4.77
C LEU A 203 -6.71 -10.64 6.24
N LYS A 204 -6.61 -11.94 6.59
CA LYS A 204 -6.76 -12.41 7.98
C LYS A 204 -5.51 -12.16 8.83
N GLU A 205 -4.35 -11.97 8.20
CA GLU A 205 -3.09 -11.64 8.87
C GLU A 205 -3.02 -10.16 9.26
N PHE A 206 -3.81 -9.31 8.59
CA PHE A 206 -3.74 -7.88 8.82
C PHE A 206 -4.49 -7.51 10.10
N PRO A 207 -3.84 -6.78 11.02
CA PRO A 207 -4.57 -6.10 12.08
C PRO A 207 -5.60 -5.16 11.46
N LYS A 208 -6.81 -5.20 12.03
CA LYS A 208 -7.90 -4.32 11.62
C LYS A 208 -7.48 -2.85 11.72
N PRO A 209 -7.92 -1.98 10.79
CA PRO A 209 -7.72 -0.55 10.91
C PRO A 209 -8.39 -0.03 12.20
N GLN A 210 -7.76 0.96 12.83
CA GLN A 210 -8.23 1.57 14.06
C GLN A 210 -8.24 3.09 13.92
N LEU A 211 -9.05 3.73 14.74
CA LEU A 211 -9.05 5.18 14.89
C LEU A 211 -8.13 5.56 16.05
N ASP A 212 -7.27 6.54 15.83
CA ASP A 212 -6.58 7.25 16.89
C ASP A 212 -7.48 8.39 17.40
N GLY A 213 -7.63 8.50 18.72
CA GLY A 213 -8.55 9.46 19.35
C GLY A 213 -9.94 8.87 19.67
N PRO A 214 -10.96 9.72 19.90
CA PRO A 214 -12.30 9.28 20.30
C PRO A 214 -13.02 8.51 19.19
N ALA A 215 -13.80 7.50 19.56
CA ALA A 215 -14.58 6.70 18.61
C ALA A 215 -15.65 7.51 17.86
N HIS A 216 -16.13 8.60 18.47
CA HIS A 216 -17.05 9.55 17.87
C HIS A 216 -16.39 10.93 17.81
N ALA A 217 -16.18 11.43 16.60
CA ALA A 217 -15.59 12.74 16.32
C ALA A 217 -16.46 13.51 15.34
N ASP A 218 -16.42 14.85 15.43
CA ASP A 218 -17.09 15.72 14.45
C ASP A 218 -16.37 15.67 13.09
N LEU A 219 -15.05 15.47 13.11
CA LEU A 219 -14.20 15.31 11.93
C LEU A 219 -13.21 14.16 12.10
N THR A 220 -13.10 13.32 11.06
CA THR A 220 -12.07 12.29 10.94
C THR A 220 -11.04 12.67 9.89
N LEU A 221 -9.78 12.78 10.29
CA LEU A 221 -8.66 12.94 9.35
C LEU A 221 -8.28 11.58 8.77
N VAL A 222 -8.19 11.47 7.45
CA VAL A 222 -7.92 10.20 6.75
C VAL A 222 -6.63 10.32 5.95
N GLY A 223 -5.69 9.39 6.14
CA GLY A 223 -4.42 9.42 5.42
C GLY A 223 -3.68 8.09 5.45
N TRP A 224 -2.40 8.11 5.06
CA TRP A 224 -1.52 6.96 5.02
C TRP A 224 -0.04 7.40 5.02
N GLY A 225 0.86 6.50 5.39
CA GLY A 225 2.29 6.78 5.39
C GLY A 225 2.68 7.94 6.30
N SER A 226 3.59 8.80 5.84
CA SER A 226 4.15 9.92 6.62
C SER A 226 3.14 10.96 7.10
N THR A 227 1.95 11.07 6.50
CA THR A 227 0.95 12.05 6.94
C THR A 227 0.36 11.72 8.31
N TYR A 228 0.63 10.53 8.85
CA TYR A 228 0.17 10.10 10.17
C TYR A 228 0.55 11.07 11.30
N GLN A 229 1.83 11.41 11.43
CA GLN A 229 2.30 12.19 12.58
C GLN A 229 1.71 13.60 12.59
N VAL A 230 1.68 14.28 11.44
CA VAL A 230 1.09 15.63 11.35
C VAL A 230 -0.42 15.61 11.62
N MET A 231 -1.13 14.53 11.24
CA MET A 231 -2.55 14.37 11.59
C MET A 231 -2.76 14.14 13.08
N LEU A 232 -1.90 13.36 13.74
CA LEU A 232 -1.95 13.17 15.19
C LEU A 232 -1.68 14.48 15.94
N GLU A 233 -0.64 15.22 15.56
CA GLU A 233 -0.34 16.52 16.16
C GLU A 233 -1.48 17.51 15.92
N ALA A 234 -2.10 17.51 14.73
CA ALA A 234 -3.25 18.34 14.44
C ALA A 234 -4.47 17.97 15.31
N MET A 235 -4.72 16.68 15.49
CA MET A 235 -5.77 16.20 16.39
C MET A 235 -5.53 16.70 17.83
N GLU A 236 -4.32 16.54 18.37
CA GLU A 236 -3.98 17.02 19.71
C GLU A 236 -4.11 18.54 19.86
N ALA A 237 -3.69 19.30 18.84
CA ALA A 237 -3.83 20.75 18.83
C ALA A 237 -5.31 21.19 18.83
N LEU A 238 -6.14 20.54 18.01
CA LEU A 238 -7.58 20.81 17.93
C LEU A 238 -8.31 20.40 19.21
N HIS A 239 -7.89 19.31 19.88
CA HIS A 239 -8.43 18.92 21.19
C HIS A 239 -8.16 19.97 22.27
N LYS A 240 -7.00 20.63 22.26
CA LYS A 240 -6.69 21.75 23.17
C LYS A 240 -7.63 22.95 22.95
N GLU A 241 -8.19 23.09 21.75
CA GLU A 241 -9.21 24.09 21.40
C GLU A 241 -10.65 23.62 21.71
N GLY A 242 -10.82 22.40 22.24
CA GLY A 242 -12.13 21.80 22.53
C GLY A 242 -12.85 21.24 21.30
N LEU A 243 -12.13 21.04 20.18
CA LEU A 243 -12.69 20.48 18.96
C LEU A 243 -12.53 18.95 18.93
N ASN A 244 -13.57 18.24 18.55
CA ASN A 244 -13.61 16.78 18.61
C ASN A 244 -13.18 16.15 17.27
N VAL A 245 -11.93 15.69 17.19
CA VAL A 245 -11.31 15.15 15.97
C VAL A 245 -10.69 13.78 16.24
N ASN A 246 -10.72 12.87 15.27
CA ASN A 246 -9.97 11.61 15.32
C ASN A 246 -9.23 11.35 14.00
N VAL A 247 -8.36 10.34 13.97
CA VAL A 247 -7.51 10.02 12.81
C VAL A 247 -7.71 8.57 12.38
N LEU A 248 -7.90 8.35 11.08
CA LEU A 248 -7.81 7.05 10.41
C LEU A 248 -6.61 7.05 9.48
N CYS A 249 -5.52 6.40 9.88
CA CYS A 249 -4.32 6.30 9.03
C CYS A 249 -4.05 4.85 8.62
N LEU A 250 -4.19 4.56 7.33
CA LEU A 250 -4.10 3.20 6.80
C LEU A 250 -2.65 2.73 6.64
N ARG A 251 -2.40 1.50 7.11
CA ARG A 251 -1.10 0.81 7.05
C ARG A 251 -1.01 -0.28 5.99
N TYR A 252 -2.15 -0.87 5.66
CA TYR A 252 -2.28 -1.96 4.69
C TYR A 252 -3.12 -1.45 3.53
N LEU A 253 -2.47 -1.11 2.43
CA LEU A 253 -3.13 -0.51 1.27
C LEU A 253 -3.65 -1.57 0.30
N TRP A 254 -2.96 -2.71 0.23
CA TRP A 254 -3.40 -3.85 -0.58
C TRP A 254 -2.92 -5.19 0.01
N PRO A 255 -3.75 -6.25 0.01
CA PRO A 255 -5.19 -6.23 -0.28
C PRO A 255 -5.98 -5.32 0.67
N PHE A 256 -7.02 -4.67 0.15
CA PHE A 256 -7.76 -3.66 0.89
C PHE A 256 -8.76 -4.29 1.88
N GLN A 257 -8.81 -3.78 3.13
CA GLN A 257 -9.71 -4.26 4.18
C GLN A 257 -11.09 -3.60 4.06
N THR A 258 -11.82 -3.91 2.97
CA THR A 258 -13.05 -3.22 2.56
C THR A 258 -14.11 -3.15 3.64
N GLN A 259 -14.40 -4.27 4.33
CA GLN A 259 -15.48 -4.33 5.31
C GLN A 259 -15.16 -3.47 6.54
N GLU A 260 -13.92 -3.56 7.03
CA GLU A 260 -13.44 -2.85 8.20
C GLU A 260 -13.37 -1.34 7.93
N VAL A 261 -12.76 -0.92 6.82
CA VAL A 261 -12.63 0.51 6.48
C VAL A 261 -14.01 1.11 6.22
N ARG A 262 -14.88 0.42 5.49
CA ARG A 262 -16.25 0.86 5.25
C ARG A 262 -17.02 1.06 6.55
N GLY A 263 -16.95 0.08 7.46
CA GLY A 263 -17.66 0.14 8.74
C GLY A 263 -17.18 1.25 9.68
N LEU A 264 -15.91 1.69 9.56
CA LEU A 264 -15.41 2.87 10.26
C LEU A 264 -15.92 4.16 9.61
N LEU A 265 -15.79 4.28 8.29
CA LEU A 265 -16.14 5.49 7.55
C LEU A 265 -17.65 5.78 7.56
N GLU A 266 -18.53 4.76 7.55
CA GLU A 266 -19.99 4.94 7.68
C GLU A 266 -20.41 5.60 9.00
N ARG A 267 -19.55 5.57 10.02
CA ARG A 267 -19.81 6.16 11.34
C ARG A 267 -19.23 7.57 11.48
N CYS A 268 -18.38 7.99 10.54
CA CYS A 268 -17.78 9.32 10.55
C CYS A 268 -18.83 10.37 10.18
N THR A 269 -18.84 11.49 10.91
CA THR A 269 -19.76 12.60 10.61
C THR A 269 -19.24 13.41 9.42
N MET A 270 -18.01 13.92 9.53
CA MET A 270 -17.27 14.52 8.42
C MET A 270 -15.89 13.86 8.33
N THR A 271 -15.34 13.85 7.13
CA THR A 271 -14.04 13.26 6.81
C THR A 271 -13.22 14.24 5.97
N MET A 272 -11.93 14.32 6.26
CA MET A 272 -10.98 15.07 5.47
C MET A 272 -9.77 14.20 5.14
N SER A 273 -9.47 14.00 3.87
CA SER A 273 -8.22 13.35 3.47
C SER A 273 -7.03 14.29 3.61
N VAL A 274 -5.90 13.80 4.10
CA VAL A 274 -4.61 14.51 4.09
C VAL A 274 -3.63 13.67 3.25
N GLU A 275 -3.35 14.13 2.04
CA GLU A 275 -2.54 13.39 1.07
C GLU A 275 -1.48 14.26 0.40
N ALA A 276 -0.25 13.76 0.31
CA ALA A 276 0.85 14.43 -0.37
C ALA A 276 0.87 14.10 -1.87
N ASN A 277 -0.26 14.27 -2.57
CA ASN A 277 -0.34 14.13 -4.03
C ASN A 277 -1.48 14.98 -4.62
N TYR A 278 -1.41 15.24 -5.92
CA TYR A 278 -2.37 16.11 -6.62
C TYR A 278 -3.79 15.53 -6.69
N THR A 279 -3.93 14.22 -6.89
CA THR A 279 -5.23 13.63 -7.29
C THR A 279 -6.06 13.02 -6.17
N GLY A 280 -5.50 12.87 -4.97
CA GLY A 280 -6.12 12.11 -3.87
C GLY A 280 -6.18 10.61 -4.18
N GLN A 281 -5.03 9.96 -4.34
CA GLN A 281 -4.99 8.54 -4.74
C GLN A 281 -5.59 7.61 -3.68
N LEU A 282 -5.37 7.87 -2.39
CA LEU A 282 -5.98 7.09 -1.33
C LEU A 282 -7.51 7.26 -1.33
N VAL A 283 -8.01 8.49 -1.49
CA VAL A 283 -9.46 8.73 -1.57
C VAL A 283 -10.09 7.94 -2.73
N LYS A 284 -9.42 7.92 -3.89
CA LYS A 284 -9.90 7.14 -5.04
C LYS A 284 -9.91 5.64 -4.75
N LEU A 285 -8.88 5.11 -4.09
CA LEU A 285 -8.83 3.71 -3.66
C LEU A 285 -9.97 3.39 -2.68
N ILE A 286 -10.16 4.22 -1.64
CA ILE A 286 -11.25 4.07 -0.68
C ILE A 286 -12.61 4.05 -1.41
N ARG A 287 -12.82 4.97 -2.36
CA ARG A 287 -14.06 5.05 -3.13
C ARG A 287 -14.28 3.80 -3.98
N MET A 288 -13.23 3.33 -4.66
CA MET A 288 -13.27 2.12 -5.49
C MET A 288 -13.65 0.88 -4.68
N GLU A 289 -13.06 0.73 -3.50
CA GLU A 289 -13.24 -0.48 -2.69
C GLU A 289 -14.51 -0.46 -1.84
N THR A 290 -14.87 0.70 -1.27
CA THR A 290 -15.95 0.80 -0.28
C THR A 290 -17.23 1.44 -0.82
N GLY A 291 -17.14 2.18 -1.92
CA GLY A 291 -18.23 3.04 -2.40
C GLY A 291 -18.46 4.29 -1.55
N ILE A 292 -17.58 4.62 -0.60
CA ILE A 292 -17.67 5.83 0.24
C ILE A 292 -16.79 6.94 -0.36
N SER A 293 -17.33 8.15 -0.40
CA SER A 293 -16.55 9.35 -0.74
C SER A 293 -16.08 10.03 0.54
N ILE A 294 -14.78 10.31 0.62
CA ILE A 294 -14.25 11.25 1.63
C ILE A 294 -14.72 12.66 1.24
N GLN A 295 -15.27 13.42 2.20
CA GLN A 295 -15.98 14.67 1.89
C GLN A 295 -15.04 15.83 1.61
N HIS A 296 -13.97 15.99 2.39
CA HIS A 296 -13.04 17.11 2.24
C HIS A 296 -11.64 16.62 1.92
N HIS A 297 -10.84 17.46 1.28
CA HIS A 297 -9.52 17.09 0.82
C HIS A 297 -8.53 18.22 1.12
N LEU A 298 -7.47 17.87 1.82
CA LEU A 298 -6.27 18.68 1.98
C LEU A 298 -5.13 17.99 1.21
N ARG A 299 -4.65 18.65 0.17
CA ARG A 299 -3.63 18.11 -0.74
C ARG A 299 -2.38 18.98 -0.71
N LYS A 300 -1.22 18.34 -0.85
CA LYS A 300 0.07 19.03 -0.99
C LYS A 300 0.94 18.27 -1.99
N TYR A 301 1.63 19.01 -2.85
CA TYR A 301 2.44 18.46 -3.95
C TYR A 301 3.50 19.49 -4.39
N ASP A 302 3.95 20.31 -3.44
CA ASP A 302 5.04 21.28 -3.63
C ASP A 302 6.43 20.69 -3.32
N GLY A 303 6.48 19.41 -2.93
CA GLY A 303 7.70 18.69 -2.55
C GLY A 303 8.08 18.80 -1.07
N GLU A 304 7.35 19.59 -0.28
CA GLU A 304 7.61 19.80 1.14
C GLU A 304 6.64 19.03 2.04
N PRO A 305 7.06 18.64 3.25
CA PRO A 305 6.18 18.00 4.23
C PRO A 305 5.04 18.92 4.65
N PHE A 306 3.90 18.35 5.03
CA PHE A 306 2.80 19.13 5.61
C PHE A 306 3.24 19.86 6.89
N GLU A 307 2.83 21.12 7.01
CA GLU A 307 2.98 21.87 8.24
C GLU A 307 1.75 21.65 9.13
N LEU A 308 1.96 21.56 10.44
CA LEU A 308 0.88 21.40 11.42
C LEU A 308 -0.24 22.45 11.24
N LYS A 309 0.14 23.71 11.04
CA LYS A 309 -0.78 24.83 10.85
C LYS A 309 -1.73 24.61 9.66
N GLN A 310 -1.22 24.05 8.55
CA GLN A 310 -2.03 23.79 7.35
C GLN A 310 -3.16 22.82 7.63
N VAL A 311 -2.88 21.73 8.36
CA VAL A 311 -3.88 20.72 8.74
C VAL A 311 -4.87 21.29 9.74
N VAL A 312 -4.40 21.97 10.78
CA VAL A 312 -5.22 22.57 11.84
C VAL A 312 -6.16 23.63 11.28
N ASP A 313 -5.66 24.56 10.46
CA ASP A 313 -6.46 25.66 9.92
C ASP A 313 -7.57 25.15 9.00
N GLN A 314 -7.28 24.14 8.16
CA GLN A 314 -8.27 23.55 7.29
C GLN A 314 -9.33 22.76 8.08
N ALA A 315 -8.92 21.94 9.04
CA ALA A 315 -9.84 21.21 9.92
C ALA A 315 -10.75 22.18 10.70
N ARG A 316 -10.17 23.26 11.25
CA ARG A 316 -10.90 24.30 11.96
C ARG A 316 -11.92 24.99 11.04
N THR A 317 -11.53 25.26 9.80
CA THR A 317 -12.43 25.86 8.80
C THR A 317 -13.63 24.97 8.56
N ILE A 318 -13.42 23.68 8.25
CA ILE A 318 -14.50 22.70 8.02
C ILE A 318 -15.43 22.60 9.23
N LEU A 319 -14.88 22.48 10.45
CA LEU A 319 -15.67 22.34 11.68
C LEU A 319 -16.52 23.58 11.98
N LYS A 320 -16.02 24.78 11.65
CA LYS A 320 -16.75 26.05 11.86
C LYS A 320 -17.80 26.30 10.79
N THR A 321 -17.47 26.07 9.52
CA THR A 321 -18.35 26.41 8.40
C THR A 321 -19.37 25.32 8.09
N LYS A 322 -19.10 24.06 8.49
CA LYS A 322 -19.92 22.87 8.19
C LYS A 322 -20.40 22.89 6.73
N PRO A 323 -19.45 22.97 5.78
CA PRO A 323 -19.80 23.23 4.39
C PRO A 323 -20.69 22.11 3.87
N ALA A 324 -21.76 22.47 3.16
CA ALA A 324 -22.70 21.51 2.59
C ALA A 324 -22.10 20.70 1.43
N GLU A 325 -21.03 21.21 0.82
CA GLU A 325 -20.34 20.60 -0.32
C GLU A 325 -18.93 20.16 0.04
N SER A 326 -18.39 19.26 -0.80
CA SER A 326 -16.99 18.84 -0.72
C SER A 326 -16.07 20.03 -0.94
N VAL A 327 -15.00 20.12 -0.15
CA VAL A 327 -14.00 21.19 -0.26
C VAL A 327 -12.65 20.54 -0.53
N THR A 328 -12.02 20.91 -1.63
CA THR A 328 -10.62 20.54 -1.92
C THR A 328 -9.74 21.76 -1.79
N VAL A 329 -8.73 21.68 -0.93
CA VAL A 329 -7.71 22.71 -0.75
C VAL A 329 -6.35 22.13 -1.05
N SER A 330 -5.60 22.83 -1.91
CA SER A 330 -4.17 22.59 -2.10
C SER A 330 -3.39 23.61 -1.28
N VAL A 331 -2.42 23.16 -0.50
CA VAL A 331 -1.54 24.04 0.28
C VAL A 331 -0.13 24.07 -0.29
N VAL A 332 0.55 25.20 -0.06
CA VAL A 332 1.94 25.43 -0.41
C VAL A 332 2.65 25.90 0.86
N SER A 333 3.91 25.53 1.02
CA SER A 333 4.75 25.96 2.14
C SER A 333 5.04 27.46 2.08
N ASP A 334 5.19 28.09 3.24
CA ASP A 334 5.28 29.57 3.35
C ASP A 334 6.58 30.17 2.79
N GLU A 335 7.59 29.36 2.47
CA GLU A 335 8.87 29.84 1.93
C GLU A 335 8.77 30.29 0.47
N GLY A 336 8.68 31.61 0.28
CA GLY A 336 9.06 32.25 -0.98
C GLY A 336 8.01 32.24 -2.09
N LEU A 337 6.71 32.31 -1.73
CA LEU A 337 5.66 32.59 -2.72
C LEU A 337 6.05 33.87 -3.49
N PRO A 338 6.26 33.79 -4.82
CA PRO A 338 6.54 35.00 -5.58
C PRO A 338 5.35 35.96 -5.48
N PRO A 339 5.57 37.28 -5.60
CA PRO A 339 4.54 38.30 -5.32
C PRO A 339 3.25 38.17 -6.14
N ASP A 340 3.28 37.38 -7.21
CA ASP A 340 2.18 37.10 -8.13
C ASP A 340 1.48 35.74 -7.88
N PHE A 341 1.93 34.96 -6.89
CA PHE A 341 1.28 33.70 -6.53
C PHE A 341 0.01 33.94 -5.71
N SER A 342 -1.13 33.98 -6.40
CA SER A 342 -2.45 33.83 -5.75
C SER A 342 -2.81 32.35 -5.75
N PRO A 343 -3.06 31.70 -4.59
CA PRO A 343 -3.57 30.34 -4.58
C PRO A 343 -4.87 30.30 -5.39
N VAL A 344 -4.86 29.56 -6.50
CA VAL A 344 -6.05 29.36 -7.32
C VAL A 344 -6.94 28.39 -6.55
N GLU A 345 -8.10 28.85 -6.08
CA GLU A 345 -9.20 27.94 -5.74
C GLU A 345 -9.50 27.11 -6.98
N ASN A 346 -9.12 25.84 -6.98
CA ASN A 346 -9.25 24.99 -8.15
C ASN A 346 -10.74 24.63 -8.32
N PRO A 347 -11.45 25.14 -9.36
CA PRO A 347 -12.86 24.83 -9.55
C PRO A 347 -13.09 23.38 -10.02
N ALA A 348 -12.02 22.64 -10.36
CA ALA A 348 -12.10 21.42 -11.15
C ALA A 348 -12.45 20.14 -10.37
N ILE A 349 -12.94 20.20 -9.13
CA ILE A 349 -13.45 19.02 -8.41
C ILE A 349 -14.82 19.27 -7.75
N GLY A 350 -15.58 20.25 -8.26
CA GLY A 350 -16.95 20.59 -7.81
C GLY A 350 -18.06 20.32 -8.84
N ALA A 351 -17.78 19.65 -9.97
CA ALA A 351 -18.73 19.54 -11.06
C ALA A 351 -18.99 18.10 -11.51
N GLU A 352 -19.46 17.23 -10.61
CA GLU A 352 -20.18 16.01 -11.02
C GLU A 352 -21.08 15.45 -9.90
N ALA A 353 -22.02 16.28 -9.41
CA ALA A 353 -23.16 15.78 -8.63
C ALA A 353 -24.49 16.49 -8.98
N ALA A 354 -24.55 17.20 -10.10
CA ALA A 354 -25.75 17.89 -10.55
C ALA A 354 -25.95 17.80 -12.07
N ARG A 355 -26.30 16.61 -12.57
CA ARG A 355 -27.20 16.50 -13.73
C ARG A 355 -28.19 15.36 -13.53
N GLN A 356 -29.45 15.74 -13.56
CA GLN A 356 -30.67 14.94 -13.44
C GLN A 356 -30.82 13.97 -14.63
N HIS A 357 -31.13 12.70 -14.37
CA HIS A 357 -32.44 12.07 -14.65
C HIS A 357 -32.47 10.62 -14.17
#